data_AF-A0A2R6P0X6-F1
#
_entry.id   AF-A0A2R6P0X6-F1
#
_cell.length_a   1.000
_cell.length_b   1.000
_cell.length_c   1.000
_cell.angle_alpha   90.00
_cell.angle_beta   90.00
_cell.angle_gamma   90.00
#
_symmetry.space_group_name_H-M   'P 1'
#
loop_
_entity.id
_entity.type
_entity.pdbx_description
1 polymer ?
#
loop_
_entity_poly.entity_id
_entity_poly.type
_entity_poly.pdbx_seq_one_letter_code
_entity_poly.pdbx_strand_id
1 'polypeptide(L)'
;MLNRLLVLAIKAVRDMVKAPDFDRKMLLLATQLANESDMKPLLLSVLEALLETLANQETHEIHTEAITLIRCIVRLVVKLMGEPGANSSILVPTLIGHLNTGALHSKLGLPMSADVISIVTAKTLIESFHATKRSTIIAKDVSWLWRTAYNCAVQGCAEWENSEEAVSDLFDIARNVRRLPWTRAGAYALATAAGSVLRFSFD
;
A
#
# COMPACT_ATOMS: atom_id res chain seq x y z
N MET A 1 17.12 23.95 -7.12
CA MET A 1 15.85 24.59 -7.55
C MET A 1 14.68 23.59 -7.50
N LEU A 2 14.85 22.37 -8.06
CA LEU A 2 13.82 21.32 -8.10
C LEU A 2 13.22 20.95 -6.73
N ASN A 3 14.05 20.76 -5.69
CA ASN A 3 13.56 20.43 -4.34
C ASN A 3 12.65 21.50 -3.73
N ARG A 4 12.85 22.78 -4.08
CA ARG A 4 12.02 23.87 -3.55
C ARG A 4 10.63 23.88 -4.19
N LEU A 5 10.55 23.60 -5.50
CA LEU A 5 9.28 23.46 -6.21
C LEU A 5 8.49 22.24 -5.73
N LEU A 6 9.17 21.12 -5.46
CA LEU A 6 8.54 19.92 -4.91
C LEU A 6 7.89 20.19 -3.54
N VAL A 7 8.60 20.84 -2.62
CA VAL A 7 8.07 21.18 -1.30
C VAL A 7 6.87 22.11 -1.40
N LEU A 8 6.89 23.08 -2.32
CA LEU A 8 5.76 23.98 -2.56
C LEU A 8 4.55 23.25 -3.15
N ALA A 9 4.77 22.34 -4.10
CA ALA A 9 3.71 21.54 -4.70
C ALA A 9 3.04 20.61 -3.67
N ILE A 10 3.84 19.93 -2.83
CA ILE A 10 3.32 19.10 -1.73
C ILE A 10 2.52 19.96 -0.74
N LYS A 11 3.02 21.16 -0.40
CA LYS A 11 2.29 22.09 0.47
C LYS A 11 0.96 22.50 -0.15
N ALA A 12 0.94 22.87 -1.43
CA ALA A 12 -0.27 23.27 -2.14
C ALA A 12 -1.33 22.16 -2.15
N VAL A 13 -0.92 20.90 -2.37
CA VAL A 13 -1.83 19.75 -2.28
C VAL A 13 -2.41 19.61 -0.87
N ARG A 14 -1.59 19.72 0.17
CA ARG A 14 -2.05 19.64 1.57
C ARG A 14 -2.99 20.78 1.95
N ASP A 15 -2.73 21.99 1.46
CA ASP A 15 -3.57 23.16 1.70
C ASP A 15 -4.92 23.01 0.94
N MET A 16 -4.90 22.49 -0.28
CA MET A 16 -6.09 22.19 -1.09
C MET A 16 -7.02 21.17 -0.42
N VAL A 17 -6.49 20.09 0.17
CA VAL A 17 -7.32 19.07 0.86
C VAL A 17 -8.01 19.62 2.09
N LYS A 18 -7.47 20.68 2.70
CA LYS A 18 -8.04 21.36 3.86
C LYS A 18 -9.02 22.48 3.50
N ALA A 19 -9.16 22.80 2.21
CA ALA A 19 -10.04 23.87 1.76
C ALA A 19 -11.51 23.48 1.94
N PRO A 20 -12.40 24.43 2.29
CA PRO A 20 -13.81 24.15 2.55
C PRO A 20 -14.58 23.66 1.32
N ASP A 21 -14.10 23.99 0.11
CA ASP A 21 -14.65 23.63 -1.19
C ASP A 21 -13.90 22.45 -1.85
N PHE A 22 -13.13 21.70 -1.06
CA PHE A 22 -12.38 20.56 -1.54
C PHE A 22 -13.28 19.52 -2.23
N ASP A 23 -12.91 19.14 -3.47
CA ASP A 23 -13.49 18.03 -4.23
C ASP A 23 -12.39 16.99 -4.53
N ARG A 24 -12.70 15.70 -4.32
CA ARG A 24 -11.81 14.56 -4.63
C ARG A 24 -11.26 14.59 -6.07
N LYS A 25 -12.02 15.13 -7.03
CA LYS A 25 -11.58 15.33 -8.42
C LYS A 25 -10.33 16.19 -8.53
N MET A 26 -10.11 17.12 -7.60
CA MET A 26 -8.90 17.93 -7.57
C MET A 26 -7.65 17.08 -7.27
N LEU A 27 -7.76 16.07 -6.39
CA LEU A 27 -6.67 15.10 -6.16
C LEU A 27 -6.46 14.17 -7.36
N LEU A 28 -7.52 13.77 -8.06
CA LEU A 28 -7.39 12.99 -9.29
C LEU A 28 -6.63 13.77 -10.38
N LEU A 29 -6.94 15.05 -10.55
CA LEU A 29 -6.20 15.93 -11.46
C LEU A 29 -4.74 16.10 -11.02
N ALA A 30 -4.48 16.33 -9.73
CA ALA A 30 -3.12 16.43 -9.20
C ALA A 30 -2.33 15.13 -9.40
N THR A 31 -2.99 13.96 -9.31
CA THR A 31 -2.40 12.65 -9.58
C THR A 31 -1.95 12.56 -11.04
N GLN A 32 -2.82 12.95 -11.97
CA GLN A 32 -2.51 12.96 -13.39
C GLN A 32 -1.32 13.88 -13.70
N LEU A 33 -1.35 15.12 -13.22
CA LEU A 33 -0.29 16.10 -13.47
C LEU A 33 1.05 15.67 -12.89
N ALA A 34 1.06 15.13 -11.67
CA ALA A 34 2.28 14.63 -11.04
C ALA A 34 2.86 13.42 -11.79
N ASN A 35 2.01 12.54 -12.32
CA ASN A 35 2.43 11.38 -13.11
C ASN A 35 2.96 11.78 -14.49
N GLU A 36 2.27 12.67 -15.21
CA GLU A 36 2.71 13.18 -16.52
C GLU A 36 4.03 13.94 -16.45
N SER A 37 4.27 14.60 -15.32
CA SER A 37 5.52 15.35 -15.05
C SER A 37 6.64 14.48 -14.46
N ASP A 38 6.45 13.17 -14.32
CA ASP A 38 7.34 12.22 -13.62
C ASP A 38 7.78 12.66 -12.21
N MET A 39 6.94 13.42 -11.51
CA MET A 39 7.20 13.92 -10.15
C MET A 39 6.80 12.88 -9.09
N LYS A 40 7.54 11.76 -9.03
CA LYS A 40 7.22 10.61 -8.17
C LYS A 40 7.00 10.94 -6.68
N PRO A 41 7.79 11.82 -6.02
CA PRO A 41 7.53 12.16 -4.62
C PRO A 41 6.25 12.99 -4.42
N LEU A 42 5.90 13.83 -5.40
CA LEU A 42 4.61 14.55 -5.39
C LEU A 42 3.46 13.58 -5.64
N LEU A 43 3.62 12.68 -6.61
CA LEU A 43 2.64 11.64 -6.92
C LEU A 43 2.36 10.76 -5.68
N LEU A 44 3.40 10.36 -4.94
CA LEU A 44 3.25 9.63 -3.68
C LEU A 44 2.41 10.43 -2.68
N SER A 45 2.74 11.70 -2.45
CA SER A 45 2.00 12.55 -1.52
C SER A 45 0.54 12.76 -1.94
N VAL A 46 0.24 12.84 -3.23
CA VAL A 46 -1.14 12.99 -3.74
C VAL A 46 -1.92 11.69 -3.58
N LEU A 47 -1.30 10.54 -3.86
CA LEU A 47 -1.93 9.22 -3.70
C LEU A 47 -2.23 8.92 -2.22
N GLU A 48 -1.34 9.30 -1.30
CA GLU A 48 -1.56 9.18 0.15
C GLU A 48 -2.73 10.06 0.60
N ALA A 49 -2.77 11.33 0.15
CA ALA A 49 -3.91 12.22 0.43
C ALA A 49 -5.23 11.66 -0.13
N LEU A 50 -5.20 11.07 -1.34
CA LEU A 50 -6.38 10.46 -1.94
C LEU A 50 -6.86 9.26 -1.11
N LEU A 51 -5.93 8.42 -0.64
CA LEU A 51 -6.23 7.30 0.24
C LEU A 51 -6.84 7.76 1.58
N GLU A 52 -6.35 8.86 2.17
CA GLU A 52 -6.95 9.47 3.36
C GLU A 52 -8.40 9.93 3.11
N THR A 53 -8.70 10.48 1.93
CA THR A 53 -10.09 10.86 1.61
C THR A 53 -11.04 9.65 1.53
N LEU A 54 -10.53 8.50 1.11
CA LEU A 54 -11.28 7.24 1.09
C LEU A 54 -11.44 6.65 2.49
N ALA A 55 -10.45 6.84 3.37
CA ALA A 55 -10.47 6.36 4.76
C ALA A 55 -11.66 6.90 5.56
N ASN A 56 -12.04 8.15 5.28
CA ASN A 56 -13.05 8.88 6.02
C ASN A 56 -14.49 8.60 5.55
N GLN A 57 -14.69 7.65 4.62
CA GLN A 57 -15.99 7.35 4.01
C GLN A 57 -16.38 5.88 4.25
N GLU A 58 -17.58 5.61 4.77
CA GLU A 58 -18.03 4.28 5.23
C GLU A 58 -18.64 3.36 4.16
N THR A 59 -18.42 3.59 2.86
CA THR A 59 -19.15 2.83 1.81
C THR A 59 -18.35 1.65 1.23
N HIS A 60 -19.03 0.56 0.86
CA HIS A 60 -18.37 -0.68 0.41
C HIS A 60 -17.66 -0.60 -0.96
N GLU A 61 -18.04 0.30 -1.87
CA GLU A 61 -17.36 0.47 -3.17
C GLU A 61 -15.94 1.03 -3.00
N ILE A 62 -15.75 1.87 -1.97
CA ILE A 62 -14.51 2.54 -1.62
C ILE A 62 -13.39 1.55 -1.26
N HIS A 63 -13.76 0.36 -0.79
CA HIS A 63 -12.81 -0.70 -0.47
C HIS A 63 -11.98 -1.14 -1.69
N THR A 64 -12.57 -1.20 -2.88
CA THR A 64 -11.83 -1.64 -4.09
C THR A 64 -10.93 -0.54 -4.65
N GLU A 65 -11.35 0.72 -4.54
CA GLU A 65 -10.52 1.88 -4.88
C GLU A 65 -9.32 2.00 -3.94
N ALA A 66 -9.53 1.81 -2.63
CA ALA A 66 -8.48 1.84 -1.63
C ALA A 66 -7.40 0.76 -1.88
N ILE A 67 -7.78 -0.49 -2.15
CA ILE A 67 -6.82 -1.56 -2.49
C ILE A 67 -5.99 -1.21 -3.73
N THR A 68 -6.63 -0.59 -4.73
CA THR A 68 -5.95 -0.14 -5.94
C THR A 68 -4.95 0.96 -5.63
N LEU A 69 -5.32 1.95 -4.82
CA LEU A 69 -4.41 3.03 -4.40
C LEU A 69 -3.22 2.50 -3.59
N ILE A 70 -3.46 1.59 -2.65
CA ILE A 70 -2.39 0.96 -1.85
C ILE A 70 -1.39 0.25 -2.76
N ARG A 71 -1.89 -0.49 -3.77
CA ARG A 71 -1.02 -1.13 -4.77
C ARG A 71 -0.19 -0.11 -5.54
N CYS A 72 -0.79 1.00 -5.96
CA CYS A 72 -0.08 2.07 -6.66
C CYS A 72 0.99 2.70 -5.77
N ILE A 73 0.67 3.01 -4.52
CA ILE A 73 1.58 3.59 -3.53
C ILE A 73 2.76 2.65 -3.27
N VAL A 74 2.51 1.39 -2.91
CA VAL A 74 3.57 0.42 -2.63
C VAL A 74 4.49 0.24 -3.85
N ARG A 75 3.95 0.14 -5.07
CA ARG A 75 4.76 0.07 -6.30
C ARG A 75 5.62 1.31 -6.50
N LEU A 76 5.06 2.48 -6.23
CA LEU A 76 5.76 3.75 -6.37
C LEU A 76 6.88 3.89 -5.33
N VAL A 77 6.63 3.50 -4.08
CA VAL A 77 7.63 3.49 -3.01
C VAL A 77 8.76 2.53 -3.35
N VAL A 78 8.46 1.30 -3.76
CA VAL A 78 9.49 0.33 -4.20
C VAL A 78 10.28 0.87 -5.40
N LYS A 79 9.62 1.54 -6.36
CA LYS A 79 10.30 2.19 -7.49
C LYS A 79 11.24 3.30 -7.02
N LEU A 80 10.79 4.16 -6.10
CA LEU A 80 11.59 5.23 -5.51
C LEU A 80 12.80 4.69 -4.73
N MET A 81 12.66 3.53 -4.08
CA MET A 81 13.75 2.87 -3.35
C MET A 81 14.85 2.33 -4.28
N GLY A 82 14.51 2.01 -5.53
CA GLY A 82 15.48 1.60 -6.54
C GLY A 82 16.22 2.75 -7.23
N GLU A 83 15.93 4.00 -6.89
CA GLU A 83 16.59 5.16 -7.51
C GLU A 83 17.92 5.51 -6.84
N PRO A 84 18.93 5.95 -7.61
CA PRO A 84 20.19 6.39 -7.03
C PRO A 84 19.97 7.61 -6.13
N GLY A 85 20.43 7.52 -4.88
CA GLY A 85 20.22 8.56 -3.86
C GLY A 85 18.86 8.47 -3.15
N ALA A 86 18.15 7.34 -3.29
CA ALA A 86 16.94 7.06 -2.53
C ALA A 86 17.17 7.24 -1.02
N ASN A 87 16.22 7.89 -0.36
CA ASN A 87 16.26 8.05 1.08
C ASN A 87 15.58 6.86 1.76
N SER A 88 16.32 5.76 1.88
CA SER A 88 15.83 4.52 2.51
C SER A 88 15.33 4.73 3.94
N SER A 89 15.91 5.69 4.68
CA SER A 89 15.47 6.02 6.05
C SER A 89 14.04 6.57 6.13
N ILE A 90 13.50 7.07 5.02
CA ILE A 90 12.10 7.51 4.91
C ILE A 90 11.27 6.46 4.18
N LEU A 91 11.77 5.95 3.05
CA LEU A 91 11.00 5.08 2.16
C LEU A 91 10.75 3.70 2.75
N VAL A 92 11.68 3.13 3.52
CA VAL A 92 11.49 1.82 4.18
C VAL A 92 10.39 1.89 5.24
N PRO A 93 10.38 2.86 6.18
CA PRO A 93 9.24 3.04 7.09
C PRO A 93 7.93 3.32 6.37
N THR A 94 7.93 4.12 5.29
CA THR A 94 6.72 4.38 4.49
C THR A 94 6.20 3.08 3.85
N LEU A 95 7.08 2.27 3.25
CA LEU A 95 6.72 0.97 2.67
C LEU A 95 6.11 0.05 3.73
N ILE A 96 6.78 -0.06 4.88
CA ILE A 96 6.30 -0.86 6.01
C ILE A 96 4.93 -0.33 6.44
N GLY A 97 4.74 0.97 6.63
CA GLY A 97 3.45 1.55 7.02
C GLY A 97 2.29 1.13 6.10
N HIS A 98 2.52 1.12 4.78
CA HIS A 98 1.53 0.70 3.78
C HIS A 98 1.34 -0.84 3.69
N LEU A 99 2.31 -1.63 4.16
CA LEU A 99 2.28 -3.10 4.14
C LEU A 99 1.82 -3.74 5.48
N ASN A 100 2.22 -3.16 6.63
CA ASN A 100 1.96 -3.64 8.00
C ASN A 100 0.47 -3.66 8.34
N THR A 101 -0.29 -2.96 7.53
CA THR A 101 -1.72 -2.83 7.57
C THR A 101 -2.48 -4.12 7.23
N GLY A 102 -1.82 -5.18 6.75
CA GLY A 102 -2.42 -6.52 6.57
C GLY A 102 -2.32 -7.44 7.81
N ALA A 103 -1.56 -7.04 8.83
CA ALA A 103 -1.49 -7.70 10.14
C ALA A 103 -2.53 -7.10 11.10
N LEU A 104 -3.79 -7.06 10.69
CA LEU A 104 -4.86 -6.47 11.49
C LEU A 104 -5.19 -7.36 12.71
N HIS A 105 -5.33 -6.73 13.88
CA HIS A 105 -6.30 -7.12 14.91
C HIS A 105 -6.03 -8.34 15.81
N SER A 106 -4.78 -8.79 16.00
CA SER A 106 -4.52 -9.67 17.17
C SER A 106 -4.43 -8.91 18.51
N LYS A 107 -4.43 -7.57 18.51
CA LYS A 107 -4.43 -6.72 19.71
C LYS A 107 -5.51 -5.65 19.58
N LEU A 108 -6.75 -6.01 19.90
CA LEU A 108 -7.83 -5.05 20.13
C LEU A 108 -7.50 -4.24 21.40
N GLY A 109 -7.17 -2.96 21.21
CA GLY A 109 -6.96 -2.02 22.31
C GLY A 109 -6.22 -0.76 21.87
N LEU A 110 -6.75 -0.04 20.86
CA LEU A 110 -6.31 1.32 20.46
C LEU A 110 -6.38 2.30 21.66
N PRO A 111 -5.62 3.42 21.76
CA PRO A 111 -5.18 4.37 20.70
C PRO A 111 -3.65 4.73 20.80
N MET A 112 -2.99 5.69 20.14
CA MET A 112 -3.34 7.02 19.62
C MET A 112 -2.19 7.60 18.75
N SER A 113 -2.52 8.22 17.62
CA SER A 113 -1.79 9.30 16.91
C SER A 113 -0.76 8.97 15.79
N ALA A 114 -1.15 8.18 14.80
CA ALA A 114 -0.82 8.43 13.36
C ALA A 114 -1.79 7.70 12.37
N ASP A 115 -2.94 7.26 12.85
CA ASP A 115 -3.57 5.98 12.45
C ASP A 115 -4.63 6.02 11.33
N VAL A 116 -4.71 7.07 10.52
CA VAL A 116 -5.84 7.17 9.57
C VAL A 116 -5.64 6.31 8.32
N ILE A 117 -4.42 6.23 7.77
CA ILE A 117 -4.13 5.38 6.59
C ILE A 117 -4.02 3.90 7.00
N SER A 118 -3.54 3.63 8.23
CA SER A 118 -3.25 2.29 8.77
C SER A 118 -4.48 1.47 9.18
N ILE A 119 -5.67 2.04 9.20
CA ILE A 119 -6.91 1.31 9.52
C ILE A 119 -7.61 0.86 8.24
N VAL A 120 -7.38 1.55 7.12
CA VAL A 120 -8.13 1.36 5.87
C VAL A 120 -7.81 0.03 5.23
N THR A 121 -6.54 -0.33 5.02
CA THR A 121 -6.16 -1.47 4.17
C THR A 121 -6.73 -2.80 4.63
N ALA A 122 -6.60 -3.18 5.90
CA ALA A 122 -7.15 -4.46 6.34
C ALA A 122 -8.62 -4.41 6.75
N LYS A 123 -9.14 -3.29 7.25
CA LYS A 123 -10.60 -3.15 7.39
C LYS A 123 -11.26 -3.32 6.02
N THR A 124 -10.70 -2.67 5.00
CA THR A 124 -11.09 -2.79 3.59
C THR A 124 -10.96 -4.20 3.04
N LEU A 125 -9.82 -4.88 3.24
CA LEU A 125 -9.64 -6.25 2.73
C LEU A 125 -10.56 -7.25 3.42
N ILE A 126 -10.84 -7.08 4.72
CA ILE A 126 -11.74 -7.94 5.49
C ILE A 126 -13.19 -7.66 5.10
N GLU A 127 -13.62 -6.40 5.08
CA GLU A 127 -15.00 -6.01 4.74
C GLU A 127 -15.33 -6.32 3.28
N SER A 128 -14.42 -6.07 2.34
CA SER A 128 -14.62 -6.46 0.93
C SER A 128 -14.68 -7.96 0.72
N PHE A 129 -13.95 -8.75 1.52
CA PHE A 129 -14.02 -10.20 1.48
C PHE A 129 -15.38 -10.72 1.99
N HIS A 130 -15.92 -10.12 3.06
CA HIS A 130 -17.22 -10.48 3.60
C HIS A 130 -18.41 -10.02 2.74
N ALA A 131 -18.28 -8.88 2.06
CA ALA A 131 -19.40 -8.25 1.35
C ALA A 131 -19.63 -8.75 -0.08
N THR A 132 -18.68 -9.46 -0.72
CA THR A 132 -18.72 -9.62 -2.19
C THR A 132 -18.43 -11.02 -2.74
N LYS A 133 -19.13 -11.41 -3.82
CA LYS A 133 -18.77 -12.53 -4.74
C LYS A 133 -17.43 -12.33 -5.50
N ARG A 134 -16.61 -11.32 -5.13
CA ARG A 134 -15.35 -10.93 -5.79
C ARG A 134 -14.11 -11.55 -5.12
N SER A 135 -14.26 -12.72 -4.53
CA SER A 135 -13.20 -13.42 -3.77
C SER A 135 -11.91 -13.66 -4.57
N THR A 136 -12.01 -13.82 -5.90
CA THR A 136 -10.86 -14.07 -6.78
C THR A 136 -9.95 -12.85 -6.97
N ILE A 137 -10.52 -11.64 -7.05
CA ILE A 137 -9.74 -10.39 -7.18
C ILE A 137 -9.01 -10.11 -5.86
N ILE A 138 -9.72 -10.21 -4.74
CA ILE A 138 -9.16 -10.03 -3.40
C ILE A 138 -8.05 -11.07 -3.14
N ALA A 139 -8.23 -12.32 -3.54
CA ALA A 139 -7.19 -13.35 -3.39
C ALA A 139 -5.91 -13.04 -4.18
N LYS A 140 -6.03 -12.48 -5.40
CA LYS A 140 -4.86 -12.04 -6.20
C LYS A 140 -4.15 -10.88 -5.51
N ASP A 141 -4.90 -9.95 -4.97
CA ASP A 141 -4.38 -8.73 -4.36
C ASP A 141 -3.66 -9.02 -3.03
N VAL A 142 -4.26 -9.88 -2.20
CA VAL A 142 -3.64 -10.41 -0.99
C VAL A 142 -2.39 -11.23 -1.34
N SER A 143 -2.45 -12.01 -2.42
CA SER A 143 -1.30 -12.78 -2.90
C SER A 143 -0.14 -11.91 -3.36
N TRP A 144 -0.46 -10.81 -4.04
CA TRP A 144 0.51 -9.82 -4.45
C TRP A 144 1.15 -9.12 -3.23
N LEU A 145 0.35 -8.80 -2.21
CA LEU A 145 0.82 -8.10 -1.02
C LEU A 145 1.87 -8.89 -0.24
N TRP A 146 1.59 -10.15 0.12
CA TRP A 146 2.55 -10.94 0.89
C TRP A 146 3.83 -11.23 0.11
N ARG A 147 3.74 -11.43 -1.22
CA ARG A 147 4.93 -11.63 -2.06
C ARG A 147 5.78 -10.36 -2.08
N THR A 148 5.14 -9.20 -2.26
CA THR A 148 5.86 -7.92 -2.27
C THR A 148 6.60 -7.69 -0.96
N ALA A 149 5.93 -7.86 0.19
CA ALA A 149 6.58 -7.76 1.50
C ALA A 149 7.77 -8.72 1.65
N TYR A 150 7.61 -10.00 1.26
CA TYR A 150 8.69 -10.99 1.30
C TYR A 150 9.88 -10.59 0.41
N ASN A 151 9.62 -10.15 -0.81
CA ASN A 151 10.67 -9.78 -1.75
C ASN A 151 11.42 -8.52 -1.31
N CYS A 152 10.71 -7.53 -0.75
CA CYS A 152 11.34 -6.37 -0.13
C CYS A 152 12.20 -6.77 1.09
N ALA A 153 11.75 -7.74 1.90
CA ALA A 153 12.56 -8.26 3.01
C ALA A 153 13.86 -8.93 2.51
N VAL A 154 13.75 -9.79 1.49
CA VAL A 154 14.90 -10.45 0.86
C VAL A 154 15.89 -9.43 0.28
N GLN A 155 15.38 -8.42 -0.43
CA GLN A 155 16.21 -7.35 -0.96
C GLN A 155 16.87 -6.55 0.18
N GLY A 156 16.11 -6.23 1.23
CA GLY A 156 16.62 -5.53 2.40
C GLY A 156 17.75 -6.28 3.12
N CYS A 157 17.70 -7.61 3.19
CA CYS A 157 18.81 -8.42 3.70
C CYS A 157 20.12 -8.22 2.92
N ALA A 158 20.03 -7.93 1.62
CA ALA A 158 21.19 -7.81 0.74
C ALA A 158 21.68 -6.36 0.59
N GLU A 159 20.76 -5.39 0.63
CA GLU A 159 21.02 -4.03 0.15
C GLU A 159 20.81 -2.94 1.20
N TRP A 160 20.07 -3.18 2.28
CA TRP A 160 19.72 -2.12 3.25
C TRP A 160 20.60 -2.18 4.50
N GLU A 161 21.39 -1.14 4.71
CA GLU A 161 22.23 -1.02 5.91
C GLU A 161 21.38 -0.73 7.16
N ASN A 162 21.75 -1.34 8.31
CA ASN A 162 21.14 -1.14 9.62
C ASN A 162 19.60 -1.24 9.63
N SER A 163 19.06 -2.14 8.81
CA SER A 163 17.61 -2.27 8.56
C SER A 163 17.07 -3.62 9.04
N GLU A 164 17.74 -4.28 9.99
CA GLU A 164 17.38 -5.63 10.46
C GLU A 164 15.97 -5.69 11.05
N GLU A 165 15.58 -4.66 11.81
CA GLU A 165 14.23 -4.54 12.37
C GLU A 165 13.18 -4.40 11.26
N ALA A 166 13.43 -3.50 10.30
CA ALA A 166 12.56 -3.28 9.14
C ALA A 166 12.42 -4.53 8.26
N VAL A 167 13.52 -5.27 8.06
CA VAL A 167 13.52 -6.54 7.32
C VAL A 167 12.73 -7.61 8.07
N SER A 168 12.90 -7.69 9.40
CA SER A 168 12.12 -8.60 10.25
C SER A 168 10.63 -8.30 10.16
N ASP A 169 10.24 -7.02 10.26
CA ASP A 169 8.85 -6.58 10.11
C ASP A 169 8.27 -7.01 8.76
N LEU A 170 9.01 -6.83 7.65
CA LEU A 170 8.55 -7.24 6.33
C LEU A 170 8.34 -8.75 6.21
N PHE A 171 9.20 -9.57 6.81
CA PHE A 171 8.97 -11.02 6.88
C PHE A 171 7.75 -11.38 7.71
N ASP A 172 7.54 -10.72 8.84
CA ASP A 172 6.36 -10.95 9.69
C ASP A 172 5.07 -10.52 9.00
N ILE A 173 5.07 -9.40 8.28
CA ILE A 173 3.96 -8.96 7.43
C ILE A 173 3.65 -10.03 6.39
N ALA A 174 4.66 -10.47 5.63
CA ALA A 174 4.47 -11.47 4.58
C ALA A 174 3.86 -12.77 5.16
N ARG A 175 4.36 -13.19 6.32
CA ARG A 175 3.86 -14.37 7.04
C ARG A 175 2.42 -14.19 7.51
N ASN A 176 2.07 -13.04 8.09
CA ASN A 176 0.76 -12.78 8.65
C ASN A 176 -0.30 -12.71 7.54
N VAL A 177 -0.02 -11.97 6.46
CA VAL A 177 -0.92 -11.87 5.31
C VAL A 177 -1.11 -13.24 4.63
N ARG A 178 -0.05 -14.04 4.50
CA ARG A 178 -0.13 -15.39 3.91
C ARG A 178 -0.99 -16.34 4.75
N ARG A 179 -1.08 -16.15 6.07
CA ARG A 179 -1.81 -17.04 6.99
C ARG A 179 -3.32 -16.80 7.04
N LEU A 180 -3.81 -15.73 6.40
CA LEU A 180 -5.23 -15.37 6.44
C LEU A 180 -6.11 -16.51 5.88
N PRO A 181 -7.32 -16.76 6.44
CA PRO A 181 -8.15 -17.91 6.06
C PRO A 181 -8.50 -17.96 4.56
N TRP A 182 -8.69 -16.80 3.93
CA TRP A 182 -9.05 -16.67 2.53
C TRP A 182 -7.91 -16.93 1.54
N THR A 183 -6.64 -16.76 1.94
CA THR A 183 -5.52 -17.15 1.07
C THR A 183 -5.46 -18.66 0.91
N ARG A 184 -5.81 -19.41 1.97
CA ARG A 184 -5.92 -20.88 1.93
C ARG A 184 -7.15 -21.31 1.15
N ALA A 185 -8.31 -20.72 1.39
CA ALA A 185 -9.54 -21.04 0.67
C ALA A 185 -9.43 -20.76 -0.85
N GLY A 186 -8.81 -19.64 -1.23
CA GLY A 186 -8.49 -19.32 -2.63
C GLY A 186 -7.43 -20.24 -3.24
N ALA A 187 -6.44 -20.68 -2.46
CA ALA A 187 -5.44 -21.65 -2.90
C ALA A 187 -6.04 -23.04 -3.16
N TYR A 188 -7.02 -23.49 -2.37
CA TYR A 188 -7.75 -24.74 -2.67
C TYR A 188 -8.60 -24.62 -3.95
N ALA A 189 -9.24 -23.46 -4.18
CA ALA A 189 -10.00 -23.19 -5.39
C ALA A 189 -9.12 -23.03 -6.65
N LEU A 190 -7.91 -22.47 -6.52
CA LEU A 190 -6.94 -22.35 -7.62
C LEU A 190 -6.15 -23.65 -7.86
N ALA A 191 -5.83 -24.42 -6.83
CA ALA A 191 -5.13 -25.70 -6.96
C ALA A 191 -6.02 -26.80 -7.56
N THR A 192 -7.34 -26.72 -7.37
CA THR A 192 -8.29 -27.59 -8.08
C THR A 192 -8.48 -27.18 -9.54
N ALA A 193 -8.20 -25.92 -9.90
CA ALA A 193 -8.30 -25.41 -11.27
C ALA A 193 -6.99 -25.51 -12.08
N ALA A 194 -5.83 -25.48 -11.41
CA ALA A 194 -4.52 -25.47 -12.04
C ALA A 194 -3.62 -26.53 -11.40
N GLY A 195 -3.70 -27.76 -11.88
CA GLY A 195 -2.68 -28.76 -11.63
C GLY A 195 -1.40 -28.38 -12.34
N SER A 196 -0.51 -27.62 -11.71
CA SER A 196 0.92 -27.50 -12.08
C SER A 196 1.73 -26.73 -11.04
N VAL A 197 2.95 -27.22 -10.86
CA VAL A 197 4.00 -26.81 -9.92
C VAL A 197 4.35 -25.32 -10.08
N LEU A 198 4.36 -24.59 -8.96
CA LEU A 198 4.74 -23.18 -8.88
C LEU A 198 6.27 -23.03 -9.06
N ARG A 199 6.73 -22.76 -10.29
CA ARG A 199 7.95 -21.98 -10.53
C ARG A 199 7.52 -20.56 -10.91
N PHE A 200 8.04 -19.56 -10.20
CA PHE A 200 7.82 -18.16 -10.56
C PHE A 200 9.16 -17.45 -10.72
N SER A 201 9.46 -17.10 -11.98
CA SER A 201 10.32 -15.96 -12.29
C SER A 201 9.52 -14.67 -12.06
N PHE A 202 10.23 -13.61 -11.73
CA PHE A 202 9.74 -12.26 -11.96
C PHE A 202 9.87 -11.97 -13.46
N ASP A 203 8.75 -12.10 -14.17
CA ASP A 203 8.34 -11.31 -15.35
C ASP A 203 6.85 -11.61 -15.61
#